data_AF-A0A6H1QBD9-F1
#
_entry.id   AF-A0A6H1QBD9-F1
#
_cell.length_a   1.000
_cell.length_b   1.000
_cell.length_c   1.000
_cell.angle_alpha   90.00
_cell.angle_beta   90.00
_cell.angle_gamma   90.00
#
_symmetry.space_group_name_H-M   'P 1'
#
loop_
_entity.id
_entity.type
_entity.pdbx_description
1 polymer ?
#
loop_
_entity_poly.entity_id
_entity_poly.type
_entity_poly.pdbx_seq_one_letter_code
_entity_poly.pdbx_strand_id
1 'polypeptide(L)'
;MLSLSTEDVAEHWEQVSPELGQLFASIERAEDWALDNHPDIAERLQSFGLRLSDPAAAAKLADADRNDLLFFLVYISSSKAFRIVQWLDERHAGLGSRLLGVLLQQDSNGVFSNVLDPMLAGTLVQRLQVVQNTPFFQRLLAPEFLGSLSKAITNYHQERSERDE
;
A
#
# COMPACT_ATOMS: atom_id res chain seq x y z
N MET A 1 -10.60 -12.98 11.77
CA MET A 1 -11.06 -11.67 12.28
C MET A 1 -10.03 -10.64 11.84
N LEU A 2 -10.44 -9.41 11.54
CA LEU A 2 -9.50 -8.34 11.22
C LEU A 2 -9.10 -7.63 12.51
N SER A 3 -7.83 -7.79 12.93
CA SER A 3 -7.23 -6.94 13.96
C SER A 3 -6.51 -5.78 13.29
N LEU A 4 -6.64 -4.60 13.89
CA LEU A 4 -5.96 -3.36 13.46
C LEU A 4 -5.07 -2.80 14.57
N SER A 5 -4.69 -3.63 15.55
CA SER A 5 -3.62 -3.30 16.49
C SER A 5 -2.30 -3.16 15.72
N THR A 6 -1.41 -2.28 16.17
CA THR A 6 -0.12 -2.06 15.51
C THR A 6 0.72 -3.34 15.49
N GLU A 7 0.68 -4.11 16.58
CA GLU A 7 1.42 -5.37 16.73
C GLU A 7 0.91 -6.45 15.75
N ASP A 8 -0.40 -6.70 15.71
CA ASP A 8 -0.97 -7.73 14.82
C ASP A 8 -0.80 -7.37 13.34
N VAL A 9 -0.85 -6.08 13.00
CA VAL A 9 -0.67 -5.63 11.62
C VAL A 9 0.80 -5.74 11.20
N ALA A 10 1.74 -5.39 12.08
CA ALA A 10 3.16 -5.60 11.83
C ALA A 10 3.50 -7.08 11.66
N GLU A 11 2.97 -7.94 12.55
CA GLU A 11 3.16 -9.39 12.45
C GLU A 11 2.56 -9.96 11.16
N HIS A 12 1.35 -9.53 10.78
CA HIS A 12 0.72 -9.93 9.52
C HIS A 12 1.61 -9.61 8.31
N TRP A 13 2.16 -8.40 8.24
CA TRP A 13 3.01 -8.03 7.11
C TRP A 13 4.35 -8.76 7.09
N GLU A 14 4.95 -8.99 8.26
CA GLU A 14 6.17 -9.80 8.37
C GLU A 14 5.93 -11.24 7.89
N GLN A 15 4.77 -11.83 8.18
CA GLN A 15 4.38 -13.16 7.69
C GLN A 15 4.09 -13.19 6.19
N VAL A 16 3.51 -12.12 5.63
CA VAL A 16 3.23 -12.00 4.19
C VAL A 16 4.53 -11.82 3.40
N SER A 17 5.39 -10.90 3.83
CA SER A 17 6.72 -10.65 3.27
C SER A 17 7.51 -9.78 4.25
N PRO A 18 8.62 -10.28 4.80
CA PRO A 18 9.51 -9.49 5.67
C PRO A 18 9.94 -8.16 5.05
N GLU A 19 10.20 -8.15 3.74
CA GLU A 19 10.58 -6.93 3.01
C GLU A 19 9.45 -5.90 3.00
N LEU A 20 8.20 -6.36 2.86
CA LEU A 20 7.02 -5.50 2.90
C LEU A 20 6.76 -4.98 4.32
N GLY A 21 6.95 -5.82 5.35
CA GLY A 21 6.90 -5.40 6.76
C GLY A 21 7.91 -4.29 7.07
N GLN A 22 9.16 -4.47 6.65
CA GLN A 22 10.21 -3.46 6.79
C GLN A 22 9.93 -2.18 6.01
N LEU A 23 9.33 -2.31 4.81
CA LEU A 23 8.91 -1.16 4.02
C LEU A 23 7.83 -0.36 4.74
N PHE A 24 6.78 -1.02 5.25
CA PHE A 24 5.73 -0.34 6.02
C PHE A 24 6.31 0.34 7.26
N ALA A 25 7.15 -0.33 8.04
CA ALA A 25 7.83 0.28 9.19
C ALA A 25 8.71 1.49 8.80
N SER A 26 9.20 1.54 7.56
CA SER A 26 9.97 2.68 7.03
C SER A 26 9.08 3.83 6.59
N ILE A 27 7.95 3.53 5.94
CA ILE A 27 6.96 4.52 5.53
C ILE A 27 6.34 5.17 6.76
N GLU A 28 5.91 4.38 7.74
CA GLU A 28 5.19 4.87 8.92
C GLU A 28 6.04 5.78 9.82
N ARG A 29 7.37 5.61 9.80
CA ARG A 29 8.29 6.56 10.47
C ARG A 29 8.22 7.98 9.90
N ALA A 30 7.74 8.13 8.67
CA ALA A 30 7.53 9.41 8.00
C ALA A 30 6.04 9.83 7.98
N GLU A 31 5.14 9.06 8.59
CA GLU A 31 3.71 9.37 8.71
C GLU A 31 3.37 9.97 10.08
N ASP A 32 4.06 11.06 10.45
CA ASP A 32 3.81 11.80 11.71
C ASP A 32 2.40 12.41 11.81
N TRP A 33 1.73 12.54 10.67
CA TRP A 33 0.37 13.04 10.51
C TRP A 33 -0.71 11.96 10.69
N ALA A 34 -0.35 10.67 10.78
CA ALA A 34 -1.31 9.60 11.00
C ALA A 34 -1.87 9.64 12.44
N LEU A 35 -3.19 9.45 12.56
CA LEU A 35 -3.91 9.70 13.80
C LEU A 35 -4.14 8.44 14.64
N ASP A 36 -3.83 7.26 14.12
CA ASP A 36 -4.10 5.97 14.75
C ASP A 36 -3.16 5.61 15.90
N ASN A 37 -2.21 6.48 16.22
CA ASN A 37 -1.41 6.44 17.46
C ASN A 37 -2.13 7.11 18.66
N HIS A 38 -3.17 7.91 18.42
CA HIS A 38 -3.96 8.50 19.50
C HIS A 38 -4.81 7.41 20.17
N PRO A 39 -4.81 7.26 21.52
CA PRO A 39 -5.48 6.16 22.22
C PRO A 39 -6.95 5.98 21.83
N ASP A 40 -7.73 7.08 21.82
CA ASP A 40 -9.15 7.03 21.46
C ASP A 40 -9.40 6.57 20.03
N ILE A 41 -8.49 6.88 19.11
CA ILE A 41 -8.61 6.50 17.69
C ILE A 41 -8.17 5.05 17.54
N ALA A 42 -7.09 4.64 18.22
CA ALA A 42 -6.61 3.26 18.22
C ALA A 42 -7.69 2.28 18.71
N GLU A 43 -8.39 2.59 19.81
CA GLU A 43 -9.47 1.77 20.35
C GLU A 43 -10.66 1.67 19.38
N ARG A 44 -11.04 2.79 18.76
CA ARG A 44 -12.10 2.84 17.75
C ARG A 44 -11.72 2.05 16.50
N LEU A 45 -10.45 2.12 16.09
CA LEU A 45 -9.94 1.40 14.93
C LEU A 45 -9.93 -0.11 15.16
N GLN A 46 -9.54 -0.56 16.36
CA GLN A 46 -9.68 -1.97 16.75
C GLN A 46 -11.14 -2.42 16.69
N SER A 47 -12.04 -1.65 17.31
CA SER A 47 -13.49 -1.92 17.28
C SER A 47 -14.04 -1.97 15.85
N PHE A 48 -13.55 -1.09 14.97
CA PHE A 48 -13.91 -1.07 13.55
C PHE A 48 -13.48 -2.36 12.84
N GLY A 49 -12.23 -2.82 13.01
CA GLY A 49 -11.74 -4.07 12.43
C GLY A 49 -12.55 -5.29 12.89
N LEU A 50 -12.91 -5.34 14.18
CA LEU A 50 -13.78 -6.38 14.73
C LEU A 50 -15.16 -6.37 14.03
N ARG A 51 -15.77 -5.19 13.91
CA ARG A 51 -17.09 -5.03 13.27
C ARG A 51 -17.06 -5.38 11.79
N LEU A 52 -15.97 -5.11 11.07
CA LEU A 52 -15.83 -5.50 9.67
C LEU A 52 -15.88 -7.01 9.46
N SER A 53 -15.64 -7.82 10.49
CA SER A 53 -15.76 -9.29 10.39
C SER A 53 -17.21 -9.76 10.19
N ASP A 54 -18.21 -8.90 10.41
CA ASP A 54 -19.60 -9.12 9.97
C ASP A 54 -19.74 -8.78 8.46
N PRO A 55 -20.13 -9.75 7.60
CA PRO A 55 -20.31 -9.50 6.17
C PRO A 55 -21.27 -8.36 5.84
N ALA A 56 -22.30 -8.12 6.66
CA ALA A 56 -23.23 -7.02 6.44
C ALA A 56 -22.57 -5.65 6.71
N ALA A 57 -21.62 -5.59 7.65
CA ALA A 57 -20.84 -4.38 7.92
C ALA A 57 -19.84 -4.08 6.80
N ALA A 58 -19.17 -5.11 6.26
CA ALA A 58 -18.26 -4.95 5.13
C ALA A 58 -18.98 -4.45 3.87
N ALA A 59 -20.18 -4.96 3.58
CA ALA A 59 -21.00 -4.46 2.48
C ALA A 59 -21.37 -2.97 2.67
N LYS A 60 -21.78 -2.57 3.88
CA LYS A 60 -22.08 -1.17 4.20
C LYS A 60 -20.89 -0.22 4.03
N LEU A 61 -19.66 -0.70 4.18
CA LEU A 61 -18.48 0.11 3.93
C LEU A 61 -18.37 0.52 2.45
N ALA A 62 -18.85 -0.33 1.53
CA ALA A 62 -18.90 -0.01 0.10
C ALA A 62 -19.90 1.13 -0.22
N ASP A 63 -20.93 1.26 0.62
CA ASP A 63 -21.97 2.29 0.53
C ASP A 63 -21.64 3.55 1.37
N ALA A 64 -20.50 3.57 2.06
CA ALA A 64 -20.08 4.71 2.87
C ALA A 64 -19.81 5.96 2.01
N ASP A 65 -19.89 7.14 2.62
CA ASP A 65 -19.50 8.37 1.93
C ASP A 65 -18.03 8.26 1.51
N ARG A 66 -17.79 8.59 0.24
CA ARG A 66 -16.48 8.41 -0.39
C ARG A 66 -15.42 9.33 0.19
N ASN A 67 -15.82 10.53 0.61
CA ASN A 67 -14.91 11.49 1.23
C ASN A 67 -14.54 11.03 2.63
N ASP A 68 -15.51 10.56 3.41
CA ASP A 68 -15.25 10.01 4.75
C ASP A 68 -14.32 8.80 4.68
N LEU A 69 -14.55 7.92 3.70
CA LEU A 69 -13.73 6.73 3.48
C LEU A 69 -12.32 7.07 3.00
N LEU A 70 -12.18 8.01 2.08
CA LEU A 70 -10.88 8.50 1.63
C LEU A 70 -10.11 9.16 2.79
N PHE A 71 -10.78 10.04 3.53
CA PHE A 71 -10.22 10.69 4.71
C PHE A 71 -9.73 9.65 5.72
N PHE A 72 -10.57 8.67 6.03
CA PHE A 72 -10.23 7.57 6.93
C PHE A 72 -8.99 6.80 6.49
N LEU A 73 -8.93 6.36 5.22
CA LEU A 73 -7.80 5.59 4.70
C LEU A 73 -6.51 6.42 4.65
N VAL A 74 -6.62 7.73 4.41
CA VAL A 74 -5.47 8.63 4.44
C VAL A 74 -4.96 8.75 5.87
N TYR A 75 -5.77 9.17 6.83
CA TYR A 75 -5.34 9.53 8.20
C TYR A 75 -5.00 8.38 9.15
N ILE A 76 -4.92 7.14 8.67
CA ILE A 76 -4.36 6.00 9.41
C ILE A 76 -3.06 5.56 8.77
N SER A 77 -2.21 4.87 9.53
CA SER A 77 -0.93 4.34 9.03
C SER A 77 -1.07 3.49 7.77
N SER A 78 -0.03 3.51 6.93
CA SER A 78 -0.03 2.81 5.63
C SER A 78 -0.30 1.31 5.79
N SER A 79 0.33 0.67 6.77
CA SER A 79 0.15 -0.77 6.98
C SER A 79 -1.30 -1.12 7.31
N LYS A 80 -2.00 -0.28 8.09
CA LYS A 80 -3.40 -0.50 8.48
C LYS A 80 -4.37 -0.23 7.34
N ALA A 81 -4.17 0.86 6.60
CA ALA A 81 -4.98 1.15 5.41
C ALA A 81 -4.91 0.00 4.40
N PHE A 82 -3.70 -0.48 4.11
CA PHE A 82 -3.51 -1.61 3.20
C PHE A 82 -4.05 -2.91 3.78
N ARG A 83 -3.94 -3.12 5.11
CA ARG A 83 -4.49 -4.30 5.76
C ARG A 83 -6.00 -4.38 5.58
N ILE A 84 -6.71 -3.26 5.71
CA ILE A 84 -8.16 -3.16 5.50
C ILE A 84 -8.49 -3.51 4.05
N VAL A 85 -7.81 -2.90 3.08
CA VAL A 85 -8.03 -3.16 1.65
C VAL A 85 -7.79 -4.64 1.31
N GLN A 86 -6.65 -5.19 1.71
CA GLN A 86 -6.31 -6.60 1.50
C GLN A 86 -7.37 -7.53 2.12
N TRP A 87 -7.78 -7.24 3.37
CA TRP A 87 -8.77 -8.05 4.06
C TRP A 87 -10.11 -8.06 3.31
N LEU A 88 -10.56 -6.90 2.81
CA LEU A 88 -11.79 -6.79 2.02
C LEU A 88 -11.67 -7.55 0.69
N ASP A 89 -10.50 -7.55 0.07
CA ASP A 89 -10.27 -8.33 -1.15
C ASP A 89 -10.35 -9.84 -0.91
N GLU A 90 -9.70 -10.31 0.16
CA GLU A 90 -9.67 -11.73 0.55
C GLU A 90 -11.05 -12.25 0.97
N ARG A 91 -11.83 -11.43 1.68
CA ARG A 91 -13.10 -11.87 2.28
C ARG A 91 -14.34 -11.50 1.48
N HIS A 92 -14.27 -10.52 0.58
CA HIS A 92 -15.43 -9.97 -0.12
C HIS A 92 -15.22 -9.85 -1.64
N ALA A 93 -14.53 -10.83 -2.23
CA ALA A 93 -14.37 -10.97 -3.69
C ALA A 93 -13.87 -9.68 -4.36
N GLY A 94 -12.70 -9.20 -3.93
CA GLY A 94 -12.08 -8.01 -4.52
C GLY A 94 -12.76 -6.69 -4.15
N LEU A 95 -13.44 -6.61 -2.99
CA LEU A 95 -14.13 -5.39 -2.59
C LEU A 95 -13.17 -4.22 -2.31
N GLY A 96 -12.02 -4.47 -1.70
CA GLY A 96 -11.03 -3.44 -1.40
C GLY A 96 -10.46 -2.78 -2.66
N SER A 97 -10.09 -3.58 -3.64
CA SER A 97 -9.61 -3.12 -4.95
C SER A 97 -10.68 -2.34 -5.70
N ARG A 98 -11.94 -2.78 -5.67
CA ARG A 98 -13.07 -2.04 -6.27
C ARG A 98 -13.29 -0.69 -5.57
N LEU A 99 -13.23 -0.67 -4.25
CA LEU A 99 -13.36 0.52 -3.42
C LEU A 99 -12.26 1.53 -3.76
N LEU A 100 -10.99 1.11 -3.81
CA LEU A 100 -9.88 1.97 -4.26
C LEU A 100 -10.10 2.48 -5.69
N GLY A 101 -10.55 1.62 -6.60
CA GLY A 101 -10.83 2.00 -7.99
C GLY A 101 -11.89 3.11 -8.08
N VAL A 102 -12.92 3.07 -7.25
CA VAL A 102 -13.94 4.13 -7.19
C VAL A 102 -13.36 5.42 -6.59
N LEU A 103 -12.63 5.33 -5.47
CA LEU A 103 -12.06 6.52 -4.82
C LEU A 103 -11.04 7.25 -5.70
N LEU A 104 -10.25 6.49 -6.45
CA LEU A 104 -9.13 6.99 -7.24
C LEU A 104 -9.46 7.14 -8.73
N GLN A 105 -10.73 6.99 -9.11
CA GLN A 105 -11.16 7.19 -10.49
C GLN A 105 -10.92 8.64 -10.91
N GLN A 106 -10.20 8.79 -12.01
CA GLN A 106 -9.95 10.07 -12.67
C GLN A 106 -10.76 10.20 -13.96
N ASP A 107 -11.13 11.43 -14.31
CA ASP A 107 -11.74 11.75 -15.60
C ASP A 107 -10.68 11.85 -16.72
N SER A 108 -11.10 12.22 -17.93
CA SER A 108 -10.20 12.40 -19.08
C SER A 108 -9.15 13.49 -18.88
N ASN A 109 -9.34 14.37 -17.90
CA ASN A 109 -8.44 15.47 -17.59
C ASN A 109 -7.52 15.15 -16.40
N GLY A 110 -7.59 13.92 -15.86
CA GLY A 110 -6.79 13.49 -14.71
C GLY A 110 -7.33 13.99 -13.36
N VAL A 111 -8.57 14.49 -13.32
CA VAL A 111 -9.20 15.00 -12.08
C VAL A 111 -9.98 13.87 -11.41
N PHE A 112 -9.78 13.70 -10.10
CA PHE A 112 -10.52 12.70 -9.33
C PHE A 112 -12.02 13.02 -9.34
N SER A 113 -12.83 12.11 -9.86
CA SER A 113 -14.24 12.37 -10.19
C SER A 113 -15.19 12.13 -9.02
N ASN A 114 -14.76 11.36 -8.03
CA ASN A 114 -15.63 10.78 -7.01
C ASN A 114 -15.38 11.33 -5.60
N VAL A 115 -14.46 12.28 -5.45
CA VAL A 115 -14.04 12.83 -4.15
C VAL A 115 -13.86 14.34 -4.26
N LEU A 116 -14.11 15.05 -3.16
CA LEU A 116 -14.07 16.50 -3.08
C LEU A 116 -12.64 17.04 -2.89
N ASP A 117 -11.80 16.30 -2.18
CA ASP A 117 -10.43 16.69 -1.88
C ASP A 117 -9.44 15.91 -2.76
N PRO A 118 -8.92 16.51 -3.84
CA PRO A 118 -7.96 15.87 -4.72
C PRO A 118 -6.59 15.66 -4.05
N MET A 119 -6.25 16.42 -3.00
CA MET A 119 -4.99 16.24 -2.28
C MET A 119 -5.00 14.93 -1.50
N LEU A 120 -6.10 14.61 -0.80
CA LEU A 120 -6.23 13.34 -0.09
C LEU A 120 -6.14 12.13 -1.04
N ALA A 121 -6.79 12.21 -2.21
CA ALA A 121 -6.69 11.16 -3.22
C ALA A 121 -5.27 11.05 -3.78
N GLY A 122 -4.61 12.19 -4.04
CA GLY A 122 -3.20 12.24 -4.43
C GLY A 122 -2.28 11.57 -3.40
N THR A 123 -2.48 11.84 -2.11
CA THR A 123 -1.73 11.20 -1.01
C THR A 123 -1.93 9.68 -1.03
N LEU A 124 -3.16 9.20 -1.18
CA LEU A 124 -3.42 7.76 -1.25
C LEU A 124 -2.77 7.10 -2.47
N VAL A 125 -2.82 7.75 -3.65
CA VAL A 125 -2.11 7.29 -4.85
C VAL A 125 -0.60 7.23 -4.64
N GLN A 126 -0.01 8.26 -4.03
CA GLN A 126 1.42 8.29 -3.75
C GLN A 126 1.83 7.14 -2.82
N ARG A 127 1.05 6.87 -1.77
CA ARG A 127 1.30 5.74 -0.87
C ARG A 127 1.24 4.40 -1.60
N LEU A 128 0.25 4.20 -2.48
CA LEU A 128 0.15 3.04 -3.36
C LEU A 128 1.37 2.88 -4.27
N GLN A 129 1.81 3.96 -4.91
CA GLN A 129 2.99 3.95 -5.76
C GLN A 129 4.28 3.64 -5.00
N VAL A 130 4.46 4.18 -3.79
CA VAL A 130 5.63 3.89 -2.97
C VAL A 130 5.65 2.42 -2.57
N VAL A 131 4.53 1.88 -2.08
CA VAL A 131 4.43 0.47 -1.70
C VAL A 131 4.63 -0.46 -2.91
N GLN A 132 4.04 -0.12 -4.05
CA GLN A 132 4.18 -0.91 -5.27
C GLN A 132 5.60 -0.87 -5.83
N ASN A 133 6.21 0.30 -5.95
CA ASN A 133 7.44 0.50 -6.73
C ASN A 133 8.71 0.19 -5.93
N THR A 134 8.70 0.40 -4.61
CA THR A 134 9.91 0.27 -3.79
C THR A 134 10.53 -1.13 -3.86
N PRO A 135 9.77 -2.23 -3.76
CA PRO A 135 10.33 -3.58 -3.91
C PRO A 135 10.98 -3.81 -5.29
N PHE A 136 10.42 -3.25 -6.36
CA PHE A 136 11.01 -3.35 -7.70
C PHE A 136 12.32 -2.57 -7.79
N PHE A 137 12.36 -1.33 -7.29
CA PHE A 137 13.59 -0.53 -7.29
C PHE A 137 14.69 -1.17 -6.43
N GLN A 138 14.36 -1.72 -5.27
CA GLN A 138 15.31 -2.42 -4.42
C GLN A 138 15.95 -3.62 -5.15
N ARG A 139 15.15 -4.39 -5.90
CA ARG A 139 15.66 -5.52 -6.70
C ARG A 139 16.46 -5.06 -7.93
N LEU A 140 15.97 -4.04 -8.65
CA LEU A 140 16.62 -3.52 -9.86
C LEU A 140 17.96 -2.87 -9.55
N LEU A 141 18.07 -2.22 -8.40
CA LEU A 141 19.29 -1.51 -7.96
C LEU A 141 20.13 -2.36 -6.98
N ALA A 142 19.79 -3.63 -6.80
CA ALA A 142 20.55 -4.54 -5.95
C ALA A 142 21.99 -4.69 -6.48
N PRO A 143 23.03 -4.63 -5.62
CA PRO A 143 24.42 -4.76 -6.04
C PRO A 143 24.70 -6.04 -6.86
N GLU A 144 24.00 -7.12 -6.55
CA GLU A 144 24.10 -8.40 -7.25
C GLU A 144 23.64 -8.26 -8.70
N PHE A 145 22.50 -7.60 -8.92
CA PHE A 145 21.96 -7.37 -10.26
C PHE A 145 22.87 -6.45 -11.07
N LEU A 146 23.26 -5.31 -10.50
CA LEU A 146 24.17 -4.35 -11.14
C LEU A 146 25.53 -4.98 -11.44
N GLY A 147 26.06 -5.80 -10.53
CA GLY A 147 27.30 -6.54 -10.73
C GLY A 147 27.21 -7.57 -11.86
N SER A 148 26.06 -8.25 -12.00
CA SER A 148 25.86 -9.20 -13.11
C SER A 148 25.78 -8.48 -14.47
N LEU A 149 25.10 -7.34 -14.55
CA LEU A 149 25.08 -6.49 -15.74
C LEU A 149 26.47 -5.97 -16.09
N SER A 150 27.23 -5.47 -15.12
CA SER A 150 28.59 -5.00 -15.34
C SER A 150 29.48 -6.10 -15.92
N LYS A 151 29.40 -7.33 -15.38
CA LYS A 151 30.16 -8.48 -15.91
C LYS A 151 29.75 -8.83 -17.34
N ALA A 152 28.44 -8.83 -17.63
CA ALA A 152 27.95 -9.10 -18.98
C ALA A 152 28.46 -8.08 -20.01
N ILE A 153 28.47 -6.78 -19.64
CA ILE A 153 29.02 -5.71 -20.47
C ILE A 153 30.52 -5.92 -20.72
N THR A 154 31.29 -6.22 -19.68
CA THR A 154 32.74 -6.46 -19.81
C THR A 154 33.04 -7.66 -20.71
N ASN A 155 32.32 -8.78 -20.51
CA ASN A 155 32.50 -9.98 -21.34
C ASN A 155 32.16 -9.72 -22.81
N TYR A 156 31.07 -9.00 -23.08
CA TYR A 156 30.68 -8.64 -24.44
C TYR A 156 31.76 -7.80 -25.16
N HIS A 157 32.40 -6.87 -24.43
CA HIS A 157 33.49 -6.08 -24.99
C HIS A 157 34.73 -6.94 -25.29
N GLN A 158 35.07 -7.91 -24.43
CA GLN A 158 36.18 -8.83 -24.64
C GLN A 158 35.95 -9.74 -25.86
N GLU A 159 34.78 -10.38 -25.96
CA GLU A 159 34.41 -11.23 -27.10
C GLU A 159 34.42 -10.46 -28.42
N ARG A 160 34.07 -9.17 -28.39
CA ARG A 160 34.10 -8.31 -29.58
C ARG A 160 35.53 -7.99 -30.00
N SER A 161 36.43 -7.65 -29.06
CA SER A 161 37.83 -7.42 -29.40
C SER A 161 38.54 -8.66 -29.96
N GLU A 162 38.22 -9.85 -29.45
CA GLU A 162 38.80 -11.12 -29.94
C GLU A 162 38.28 -11.53 -31.33
N ARG A 163 37.17 -10.96 -31.81
CA ARG A 163 36.64 -11.20 -33.17
C ARG A 163 37.17 -10.23 -34.21
N ASP A 164 37.71 -9.10 -33.78
CA ASP A 164 38.25 -8.05 -34.66
C ASP A 164 39.79 -8.22 -34.87
N GLU A 165 40.42 -9.23 -34.23
CA GLU A 165 41.80 -9.72 -34.47
C GLU A 165 41.83 -10.96 -35.39
#